data_AF-A0A418WFU5-F1
#
_entry.id   AF-A0A418WFU5-F1
#
_cell.length_a   1.000
_cell.length_b   1.000
_cell.length_c   1.000
_cell.angle_alpha   90.00
_cell.angle_beta   90.00
_cell.angle_gamma   90.00
#
_symmetry.space_group_name_H-M   'P 1'
#
loop_
_entity.id
_entity.type
_entity.pdbx_description
1 polymer ?
#
loop_
_entity_poly.entity_id
_entity_poly.type
_entity_poly.pdbx_seq_one_letter_code
_entity_poly.pdbx_strand_id
1 'polypeptide(L)'
;MKRTRILGGSDTQDPMTPGIEVTWDDWRQSWLKPDPRKFDFKLIGETFILSQPEVGHAYNPADHGSNDCEIETIDLELRPVWILDIIDKTGNYVYGRRRLYIDKEFRYAQYQEMYDQRGNLWRVLDDAGDFDPSTGLWMARNYVLWNVVSQRYNRITMEPDWSILKSEMSGFFDIERLRDY
;
A
#
# COMPACT_ATOMS: atom_id res chain seq x y z
N MET A 1 31.02 -5.73 -1.68
CA MET A 1 30.04 -4.67 -1.35
C MET A 1 29.33 -4.28 -2.64
N LYS A 2 28.10 -4.79 -2.90
CA LYS A 2 27.36 -4.44 -4.12
C LYS A 2 26.77 -3.05 -3.94
N ARG A 3 27.08 -2.15 -4.88
CA ARG A 3 26.66 -0.75 -4.92
C ARG A 3 25.14 -0.71 -5.10
N THR A 4 24.40 -0.36 -4.05
CA THR A 4 22.96 -0.08 -4.15
C THR A 4 22.80 1.21 -4.95
N ARG A 5 22.24 1.14 -6.15
CA ARG A 5 21.95 2.32 -6.96
C ARG A 5 20.71 2.98 -6.36
N ILE A 6 20.84 4.23 -5.95
CA ILE A 6 19.69 5.06 -5.58
C ILE A 6 18.98 5.37 -6.91
N LEU A 7 17.71 5.00 -7.02
CA LEU A 7 16.87 5.32 -8.18
C LEU A 7 16.79 6.86 -8.31
N GLY A 8 17.02 7.36 -9.52
CA GLY A 8 16.95 8.79 -9.80
C GLY A 8 15.50 9.22 -9.99
N GLY A 9 15.14 10.43 -9.56
CA GLY A 9 13.77 10.96 -9.64
C GLY A 9 13.18 11.16 -11.04
N SER A 10 13.87 10.72 -12.08
CA SER A 10 13.39 10.70 -13.47
C SER A 10 12.78 9.36 -13.90
N ASP A 11 12.85 8.31 -13.07
CA ASP A 11 12.13 7.05 -13.32
C ASP A 11 10.64 7.23 -12.93
N THR A 12 9.94 8.11 -13.65
CA THR A 12 8.53 8.50 -13.44
C THR A 12 7.51 7.40 -13.75
N GLN A 13 7.97 6.21 -14.15
CA GLN A 13 7.10 5.05 -14.37
C GLN A 13 6.81 4.26 -13.09
N ASP A 14 7.56 4.54 -12.01
CA ASP A 14 7.24 4.02 -10.68
C ASP A 14 6.54 5.14 -9.90
N PRO A 15 5.31 4.97 -9.38
CA PRO A 15 4.68 5.95 -8.48
C PRO A 15 5.50 6.19 -7.21
N MET A 16 6.55 5.39 -6.99
CA MET A 16 7.44 5.50 -5.86
C MET A 16 8.50 6.59 -6.04
N THR A 17 8.18 7.76 -5.49
CA THR A 17 9.10 8.89 -5.34
C THR A 17 10.45 8.43 -4.74
N PRO A 18 11.61 8.92 -5.22
CA PRO A 18 12.91 8.59 -4.64
C PRO A 18 12.95 8.84 -3.12
N GLY A 19 13.54 7.91 -2.38
CA GLY A 19 13.74 8.03 -0.94
C GLY A 19 12.69 7.33 -0.08
N ILE A 20 11.64 6.76 -0.70
CA ILE A 20 10.73 5.84 0.00
C ILE A 20 11.26 4.40 -0.05
N GLU A 21 10.97 3.64 1.00
CA GLU A 21 11.34 2.24 1.19
C GLU A 21 10.32 1.26 0.61
N VAL A 22 9.13 1.76 0.25
CA VAL A 22 8.08 1.02 -0.46
C VAL A 22 8.65 0.42 -1.74
N THR A 23 8.17 -0.75 -2.14
CA THR A 23 8.47 -1.38 -3.43
C THR A 23 7.19 -1.58 -4.24
N TRP A 24 7.31 -1.73 -5.56
CA TRP A 24 6.16 -1.94 -6.45
C TRP A 24 5.24 -3.08 -5.98
N ASP A 25 5.84 -4.15 -5.46
CA ASP A 25 5.12 -5.31 -4.96
C ASP A 25 4.36 -5.04 -3.65
N ASP A 26 4.73 -3.98 -2.91
CA ASP A 26 4.06 -3.54 -1.68
C ASP A 26 2.82 -2.69 -1.98
N TRP A 27 2.78 -2.08 -3.16
CA TRP A 27 1.68 -1.21 -3.56
C TRP A 27 0.34 -1.97 -3.57
N ARG A 28 -0.69 -1.36 -2.97
CA ARG A 28 -2.00 -1.98 -2.66
C ARG A 28 -1.92 -3.35 -1.98
N GLN A 29 -0.77 -3.67 -1.38
CA GLN A 29 -0.43 -4.91 -0.66
C GLN A 29 -0.52 -6.22 -1.48
N SER A 30 -1.21 -6.19 -2.63
CA SER A 30 -1.65 -7.32 -3.45
C SER A 30 -0.96 -7.39 -4.81
N TRP A 31 -0.08 -6.42 -5.11
CA TRP A 31 0.59 -6.31 -6.42
C TRP A 31 1.79 -7.25 -6.60
N LEU A 32 2.08 -8.09 -5.60
CA LEU A 32 2.89 -9.29 -5.78
C LEU A 32 2.45 -10.02 -7.05
N LYS A 33 3.37 -10.30 -7.96
CA LYS A 33 3.07 -11.16 -9.11
C LYS A 33 2.88 -12.59 -8.62
N PRO A 34 1.63 -13.12 -8.58
CA PRO A 34 1.38 -14.40 -7.96
C PRO A 34 1.96 -15.51 -8.84
N ASP A 35 3.01 -16.16 -8.37
CA ASP A 35 3.59 -17.34 -9.01
C ASP A 35 3.59 -18.50 -8.03
N PRO A 36 2.67 -19.48 -8.16
CA PRO A 36 2.58 -20.61 -7.24
C PRO A 36 3.79 -21.54 -7.33
N ARG A 37 4.72 -21.36 -8.28
CA ARG A 37 6.00 -22.07 -8.30
C ARG A 37 7.02 -21.43 -7.36
N LYS A 38 6.91 -20.11 -7.13
CA LYS A 38 7.84 -19.32 -6.30
C LYS A 38 7.29 -19.05 -4.90
N PHE A 39 5.98 -18.96 -4.76
CA PHE A 39 5.33 -18.64 -3.49
C PHE A 39 4.37 -19.74 -3.05
N ASP A 40 4.29 -19.94 -1.74
CA ASP A 40 3.25 -20.73 -1.08
C ASP A 40 2.23 -19.77 -0.48
N PHE A 41 0.94 -20.03 -0.72
CA PHE A 41 -0.17 -19.17 -0.29
C PHE A 41 -1.09 -19.97 0.60
N LYS A 42 -1.28 -19.54 1.85
CA LYS A 42 -2.09 -20.24 2.84
C LYS A 42 -2.98 -19.29 3.61
N LEU A 43 -4.28 -19.56 3.62
CA LEU A 43 -5.19 -18.94 4.58
C LEU A 43 -4.93 -19.60 5.94
N ILE A 44 -4.35 -18.86 6.89
CA ILE A 44 -3.90 -19.42 8.17
C ILE A 44 -4.86 -19.15 9.33
N GLY A 45 -5.89 -18.33 9.12
CA GLY A 45 -6.91 -18.08 10.13
C GLY A 45 -7.69 -16.80 9.87
N GLU A 46 -8.41 -16.39 10.91
CA GLU A 46 -9.26 -15.22 10.95
C GLU A 46 -9.06 -14.51 12.30
N THR A 47 -9.09 -13.18 12.29
CA THR A 47 -8.92 -12.37 13.52
C THR A 47 -9.61 -11.02 13.35
N PHE A 48 -9.48 -10.18 14.38
CA PHE A 48 -9.66 -8.74 14.28
C PHE A 48 -8.30 -8.03 14.31
N ILE A 49 -8.18 -6.95 13.56
CA ILE A 49 -7.03 -6.03 13.60
C ILE A 49 -7.52 -4.60 13.84
N LEU A 50 -6.62 -3.73 14.28
CA LEU A 50 -6.81 -2.29 14.17
C LEU A 50 -6.19 -1.84 12.86
N SER A 51 -6.94 -1.06 12.08
CA SER A 51 -6.44 -0.44 10.85
C SER A 51 -7.07 0.93 10.65
N GLN A 52 -6.49 1.73 9.76
CA GLN A 52 -7.09 3.01 9.36
C GLN A 52 -8.53 2.79 8.82
N PRO A 53 -9.48 3.68 9.17
CA PRO A 53 -10.82 3.62 8.63
C PRO A 53 -10.90 4.15 7.20
N GLU A 54 -11.77 3.55 6.40
CA GLU A 54 -12.04 3.92 5.00
C GLU A 54 -12.95 5.15 4.88
N VAL A 55 -12.60 6.25 5.56
CA VAL A 55 -13.46 7.44 5.75
C VAL A 55 -12.91 8.69 5.07
N GLY A 56 -11.95 8.53 4.16
CA GLY A 56 -11.26 9.64 3.49
C GLY A 56 -12.20 10.68 2.86
N HIS A 57 -13.36 10.24 2.37
CA HIS A 57 -14.37 11.10 1.74
C HIS A 57 -15.05 12.05 2.74
N ALA A 58 -15.12 11.66 4.01
CA ALA A 58 -15.69 12.46 5.08
C ALA A 58 -14.61 13.32 5.76
N TYR A 59 -13.45 12.74 6.08
CA TYR A 59 -12.32 13.43 6.68
C TYR A 59 -11.02 12.63 6.50
N ASN A 60 -9.85 13.24 6.78
CA ASN A 60 -8.59 12.50 6.77
C ASN A 60 -8.38 11.76 8.10
N PRO A 61 -8.30 10.42 8.14
CA PRO A 61 -8.06 9.68 9.38
C PRO A 61 -6.62 9.73 9.90
N ALA A 62 -5.67 10.32 9.16
CA ALA A 62 -4.30 10.54 9.62
C ALA A 62 -4.03 12.05 9.75
N ASP A 63 -3.93 12.55 10.99
CA ASP A 63 -3.60 13.94 11.29
C ASP A 63 -2.08 14.12 11.37
N HIS A 64 -1.58 15.21 10.79
CA HIS A 64 -0.17 15.56 10.75
C HIS A 64 0.18 16.72 11.70
N GLY A 65 -0.82 17.24 12.41
CA GLY A 65 -0.61 18.34 13.35
C GLY A 65 -0.05 19.57 12.66
N SER A 66 0.94 20.20 13.30
CA SER A 66 1.59 21.42 12.80
C SER A 66 2.83 21.17 11.93
N ASN A 67 3.26 19.91 11.78
CA ASN A 67 4.49 19.55 11.08
C ASN A 67 4.25 18.40 10.09
N ASP A 68 4.48 18.67 8.81
CA ASP A 68 4.34 17.68 7.74
C ASP A 68 5.38 16.53 7.76
N CYS A 69 6.25 16.49 8.77
CA CYS A 69 7.20 15.38 8.93
C CYS A 69 6.70 14.27 9.86
N GLU A 70 5.61 14.48 10.61
CA GLU A 70 5.09 13.49 11.57
C GLU A 70 3.60 13.20 11.36
N ILE A 71 3.18 11.99 11.73
CA ILE A 71 1.75 11.70 11.90
C ILE A 71 1.50 11.82 13.39
N GLU A 72 0.74 12.85 13.79
CA GLU A 72 0.46 13.12 15.20
C GLU A 72 -0.55 12.10 15.74
N THR A 73 -1.62 11.85 14.99
CA THR A 73 -2.63 10.86 15.34
C THR A 73 -3.12 10.10 14.10
N ILE A 74 -3.53 8.86 14.32
CA ILE A 74 -4.22 8.03 13.33
C ILE A 74 -5.46 7.45 14.01
N ASP A 75 -6.61 7.69 13.41
CA ASP A 75 -7.83 7.00 13.77
C ASP A 75 -7.72 5.53 13.36
N LEU A 76 -8.14 4.64 14.24
CA LEU A 76 -8.13 3.20 14.00
C LEU A 76 -9.51 2.63 14.30
N GLU A 77 -9.95 1.69 13.46
CA GLU A 77 -11.16 0.91 13.68
C GLU A 77 -10.85 -0.58 13.75
N LEU A 78 -11.68 -1.31 14.48
CA LEU A 78 -11.51 -2.75 14.64
C LEU A 78 -12.14 -3.46 13.44
N ARG A 79 -11.31 -4.11 12.61
CA ARG A 79 -11.74 -4.74 11.36
C ARG A 79 -11.65 -6.27 11.39
N PRO A 80 -12.71 -7.01 11.01
CA PRO A 80 -12.66 -8.46 10.89
C PRO A 80 -11.92 -8.85 9.60
N VAL A 81 -10.91 -9.72 9.71
CA VAL A 81 -10.02 -10.07 8.60
C VAL A 81 -9.79 -11.56 8.46
N TRP A 82 -9.49 -12.01 7.24
CA TRP A 82 -8.79 -13.26 6.98
C TRP A 82 -7.28 -13.02 6.94
N ILE A 83 -6.50 -14.01 7.38
CA ILE A 83 -5.03 -13.93 7.37
C ILE A 83 -4.49 -14.83 6.26
N LEU A 84 -3.88 -14.23 5.25
CA LEU A 84 -3.19 -14.91 4.15
C LEU A 84 -1.67 -14.83 4.38
N ASP A 85 -1.05 -15.97 4.63
CA ASP A 85 0.40 -16.11 4.73
C ASP A 85 0.97 -16.46 3.35
N ILE A 86 1.99 -15.72 2.92
CA ILE A 86 2.66 -15.85 1.63
C ILE A 86 4.15 -16.09 1.92
N ILE A 87 4.67 -17.24 1.52
CA ILE A 87 6.06 -17.64 1.83
C ILE A 87 6.86 -17.78 0.53
N ASP A 88 8.03 -17.13 0.46
CA ASP A 88 8.97 -17.32 -0.65
C ASP A 88 9.65 -18.69 -0.54
N LYS A 89 9.54 -19.50 -1.59
CA LYS A 89 10.19 -20.81 -1.70
C LYS A 89 11.62 -20.72 -2.24
N THR A 90 12.00 -19.57 -2.78
CA THR A 90 13.23 -19.40 -3.54
C THR A 90 14.38 -18.80 -2.72
N GLY A 91 14.06 -18.06 -1.65
CA GLY A 91 15.01 -17.27 -0.88
C GLY A 91 15.58 -16.07 -1.63
N ASN A 92 15.05 -15.77 -2.83
CA ASN A 92 15.53 -14.70 -3.70
C ASN A 92 14.59 -13.49 -3.73
N TYR A 93 13.38 -13.63 -3.18
CA TYR A 93 12.47 -12.51 -3.06
C TYR A 93 12.92 -11.57 -1.92
N VAL A 94 12.49 -10.31 -1.97
CA VAL A 94 12.89 -9.31 -0.96
C VAL A 94 12.38 -9.68 0.44
N TYR A 95 11.21 -10.32 0.51
CA TYR A 95 10.62 -10.81 1.76
C TYR A 95 10.68 -12.34 1.83
N GLY A 96 11.05 -12.88 2.99
CA GLY A 96 10.93 -14.33 3.23
C GLY A 96 9.48 -14.76 3.43
N ARG A 97 8.68 -13.87 4.02
CA ARG A 97 7.24 -14.04 4.23
C ARG A 97 6.53 -12.70 4.15
N ARG A 98 5.32 -12.69 3.58
CA ARG A 98 4.35 -11.61 3.70
C ARG A 98 3.10 -12.16 4.37
N ARG A 99 2.47 -11.38 5.23
CA ARG A 99 1.16 -11.69 5.79
C ARG A 99 0.21 -10.58 5.42
N LEU A 100 -0.83 -10.96 4.68
CA LEU A 100 -1.91 -10.07 4.28
C LEU A 100 -3.11 -10.30 5.19
N TYR A 101 -3.67 -9.21 5.69
CA TYR A 101 -4.91 -9.20 6.44
C TYR A 101 -5.99 -8.65 5.52
N ILE A 102 -6.79 -9.57 4.99
CA ILE A 102 -7.82 -9.29 4.00
C ILE A 102 -9.11 -8.98 4.72
N ASP A 103 -9.62 -7.77 4.54
CA ASP A 103 -10.85 -7.30 5.16
C ASP A 103 -12.07 -8.10 4.69
N LYS A 104 -12.92 -8.52 5.64
CA LYS A 104 -14.11 -9.33 5.32
C LYS A 104 -15.25 -8.53 4.74
N GLU A 105 -15.29 -7.22 5.00
CA GLU A 105 -16.35 -6.32 4.54
C GLU A 105 -16.00 -5.77 3.15
N PHE A 106 -14.80 -5.19 3.01
CA PHE A 106 -14.31 -4.55 1.79
C PHE A 106 -13.63 -5.51 0.81
N ARG A 107 -13.21 -6.71 1.27
CA ARG A 107 -12.48 -7.71 0.45
C ARG A 107 -11.16 -7.17 -0.12
N TYR A 108 -10.59 -6.20 0.57
CA TYR A 108 -9.32 -5.55 0.27
C TYR A 108 -8.24 -6.00 1.26
N ALA A 109 -6.97 -5.95 0.86
CA ALA A 109 -5.87 -6.19 1.78
C ALA A 109 -5.67 -4.92 2.61
N GLN A 110 -6.20 -4.91 3.84
CA GLN A 110 -6.22 -3.73 4.71
C GLN A 110 -4.88 -3.47 5.36
N TYR A 111 -4.20 -4.53 5.77
CA TYR A 111 -2.96 -4.44 6.53
C TYR A 111 -2.01 -5.53 6.10
N GLN A 112 -0.72 -5.21 6.15
CA GLN A 112 0.32 -6.13 5.74
C GLN A 112 1.52 -6.11 6.69
N GLU A 113 1.99 -7.31 7.03
CA GLU A 113 3.29 -7.53 7.64
C GLU A 113 4.26 -8.15 6.62
N MET A 114 5.50 -7.69 6.64
CA MET A 114 6.57 -8.15 5.77
C MET A 114 7.76 -8.56 6.61
N TYR A 115 8.23 -9.79 6.38
CA TYR A 115 9.28 -10.41 7.17
C TYR A 115 10.54 -10.58 6.32
N ASP A 116 11.70 -10.39 6.94
CA ASP A 116 12.99 -10.67 6.31
C ASP A 116 13.19 -12.18 6.04
N GLN A 117 14.27 -12.53 5.33
CA GLN A 117 14.60 -13.93 5.02
C GLN A 117 14.95 -14.78 6.27
N ARG A 118 15.13 -14.16 7.44
CA ARG A 118 15.38 -14.85 8.73
C ARG A 118 14.10 -15.02 9.55
N GLY A 119 12.97 -14.47 9.08
CA GLY A 119 11.67 -14.53 9.75
C GLY A 119 11.45 -13.42 10.78
N ASN A 120 12.27 -12.37 10.81
CA ASN A 120 12.01 -11.20 11.65
C ASN A 120 11.00 -10.28 10.96
N LEU A 121 10.08 -9.69 11.73
CA LEU A 121 9.24 -8.61 11.22
C LEU A 121 10.13 -7.45 10.79
N TRP A 122 9.99 -7.02 9.55
CA TRP A 122 10.79 -5.95 8.96
C TRP A 122 9.94 -4.71 8.69
N ARG A 123 8.80 -4.88 8.04
CA ARG A 123 7.92 -3.76 7.69
C ARG A 123 6.46 -4.08 7.98
N VAL A 124 5.72 -3.02 8.23
CA VAL A 124 4.28 -3.01 8.42
C VAL A 124 3.70 -1.95 7.49
N LEU A 125 2.60 -2.26 6.84
CA LEU A 125 1.90 -1.36 5.93
C LEU A 125 0.42 -1.34 6.32
N ASP A 126 -0.11 -0.15 6.49
CA ASP A 126 -1.54 0.14 6.62
C ASP A 126 -1.88 1.25 5.62
N ASP A 127 -3.06 1.17 5.01
CA ASP A 127 -3.52 2.17 4.06
C ASP A 127 -5.02 2.44 4.21
N ALA A 128 -5.44 3.60 3.70
CA ALA A 128 -6.83 4.04 3.73
C ALA A 128 -7.22 4.75 2.45
N GLY A 129 -8.49 4.61 2.14
CA GLY A 129 -9.20 5.15 1.00
C GLY A 129 -10.01 6.39 1.31
N ASP A 130 -10.20 7.16 0.25
CA ASP A 130 -11.36 8.00 0.06
C ASP A 130 -12.47 7.12 -0.51
N PHE A 131 -13.26 6.51 0.37
CA PHE A 131 -14.43 5.71 -0.02
C PHE A 131 -15.68 6.58 0.04
N ASP A 132 -16.36 6.73 -1.10
CA ASP A 132 -17.64 7.42 -1.19
C ASP A 132 -18.78 6.40 -1.04
N PRO A 133 -19.50 6.38 0.11
CA PRO A 133 -20.57 5.41 0.34
C PRO A 133 -21.78 5.63 -0.58
N SER A 134 -21.95 6.81 -1.17
CA SER A 134 -23.08 7.12 -2.05
C SER A 134 -22.93 6.49 -3.44
N THR A 135 -21.69 6.32 -3.91
CA THR A 135 -21.37 5.74 -5.21
C THR A 135 -20.73 4.34 -5.10
N GLY A 136 -20.20 3.98 -3.93
CA GLY A 136 -19.42 2.77 -3.71
C GLY A 136 -18.04 2.80 -4.38
N LEU A 137 -17.59 3.98 -4.82
CA LEU A 137 -16.29 4.16 -5.45
C LEU A 137 -15.21 4.46 -4.41
N TRP A 138 -13.97 4.19 -4.80
CA TRP A 138 -12.82 4.24 -3.90
C TRP A 138 -11.62 4.85 -4.63
N MET A 139 -11.02 5.89 -4.05
CA MET A 139 -9.72 6.43 -4.45
C MET A 139 -8.70 6.29 -3.31
N ALA A 140 -7.42 6.13 -3.63
CA ALA A 140 -6.38 6.03 -2.61
C ALA A 140 -6.22 7.37 -1.88
N ARG A 141 -5.95 7.34 -0.57
CA ARG A 141 -5.81 8.56 0.25
C ARG A 141 -4.60 8.53 1.17
N ASN A 142 -4.53 7.56 2.08
CA ASN A 142 -3.41 7.42 3.00
C ASN A 142 -2.69 6.11 2.74
N TYR A 143 -1.38 6.13 2.85
CA TYR A 143 -0.55 4.94 2.76
C TYR A 143 0.61 5.13 3.72
N VAL A 144 0.73 4.25 4.72
CA VAL A 144 1.76 4.36 5.75
C VAL A 144 2.52 3.04 5.84
N LEU A 145 3.84 3.13 5.64
CA LEU A 145 4.76 2.01 5.76
C LEU A 145 5.71 2.28 6.93
N TRP A 146 5.68 1.45 7.96
CA TRP A 146 6.65 1.47 9.06
C TRP A 146 7.72 0.41 8.83
N ASN A 147 9.00 0.81 8.91
CA ASN A 147 10.13 -0.11 9.02
C ASN A 147 10.55 -0.21 10.48
N VAL A 148 10.21 -1.33 11.11
CA VAL A 148 10.44 -1.55 12.55
C VAL A 148 11.91 -1.77 12.87
N VAL A 149 12.74 -2.11 11.88
CA VAL A 149 14.19 -2.30 12.06
C VAL A 149 14.95 -0.98 12.02
N SER A 150 14.64 -0.12 11.05
CA SER A 150 15.28 1.19 10.90
C SER A 150 14.64 2.29 11.76
N GLN A 151 13.48 2.02 12.36
CA GLN A 151 12.65 2.99 13.09
C GLN A 151 12.30 4.20 12.23
N ARG A 152 12.01 3.95 10.95
CA ARG A 152 11.55 4.95 10.00
C ARG A 152 10.16 4.58 9.53
N TYR A 153 9.43 5.56 9.05
CA TYR A 153 8.23 5.30 8.30
C TYR A 153 8.22 6.14 7.02
N ASN A 154 7.42 5.71 6.05
CA ASN A 154 7.09 6.49 4.87
C ASN A 154 5.59 6.70 4.88
N ARG A 155 5.19 7.91 4.49
CA ARG A 155 3.79 8.20 4.22
C ARG A 155 3.64 8.69 2.80
N ILE A 156 2.55 8.29 2.17
CA ILE A 156 2.10 8.85 0.91
C ILE A 156 0.68 9.30 1.15
N THR A 157 0.45 10.60 0.99
CA THR A 157 -0.87 11.20 1.05
C THR A 157 -1.28 11.54 -0.37
N MET A 158 -2.48 11.13 -0.75
CA MET A 158 -3.03 11.28 -2.08
C MET A 158 -4.30 12.10 -1.95
N GLU A 159 -4.37 13.20 -2.69
CA GLU A 159 -5.58 14.03 -2.79
C GLU A 159 -6.44 13.49 -3.93
N PRO A 160 -7.62 12.92 -3.64
CA PRO A 160 -8.45 12.32 -4.67
C PRO A 160 -9.17 13.40 -5.48
N ASP A 161 -8.95 13.38 -6.80
CA ASP A 161 -9.71 14.20 -7.74
C ASP A 161 -10.94 13.43 -8.25
N TRP A 162 -12.05 13.59 -7.55
CA TRP A 162 -13.34 13.01 -7.94
C TRP A 162 -13.99 13.67 -9.16
N SER A 163 -13.48 14.83 -9.61
CA SER A 163 -14.04 15.52 -10.78
C SER A 163 -13.79 14.73 -12.07
N ILE A 164 -12.75 13.87 -12.09
CA ILE A 164 -12.39 13.02 -13.23
C ILE A 164 -13.52 12.10 -13.68
N LEU A 165 -14.41 11.70 -12.78
CA LEU A 165 -15.56 10.85 -13.10
C LEU A 165 -16.57 11.53 -14.04
N LYS A 166 -16.53 12.86 -14.12
CA LYS A 166 -17.39 13.67 -15.00
C LYS A 166 -16.66 14.13 -16.27
N SER A 167 -15.36 13.89 -16.35
CA SER A 167 -14.53 14.32 -17.47
C SER A 167 -14.73 13.45 -18.70
N GLU A 168 -14.63 14.05 -19.89
CA GLU A 168 -14.58 13.28 -21.12
C GLU A 168 -13.22 12.57 -21.20
N MET A 169 -13.23 11.25 -21.05
CA MET A 169 -12.03 10.41 -21.13
C MET A 169 -11.71 9.96 -22.56
N SER A 170 -12.46 10.42 -23.56
CA SER A 170 -12.21 10.09 -24.95
C SER A 170 -10.85 10.66 -25.38
N GLY A 171 -10.03 9.85 -26.05
CA GLY A 171 -8.70 10.26 -26.50
C GLY A 171 -7.61 10.39 -25.40
N PHE A 172 -7.89 10.07 -24.13
CA PHE A 172 -6.85 10.06 -23.08
C PHE A 172 -5.74 9.05 -23.35
N PHE A 173 -6.08 7.93 -23.99
CA PHE A 173 -5.14 6.89 -24.43
C PHE A 173 -4.84 6.97 -25.93
N ASP A 174 -5.07 8.12 -26.57
CA ASP A 174 -4.67 8.33 -27.96
C ASP A 174 -3.15 8.34 -28.07
N ILE A 175 -2.61 7.50 -28.93
CA ILE A 175 -1.18 7.34 -29.13
C ILE A 175 -0.50 8.63 -29.58
N GLU A 176 -1.20 9.49 -30.33
CA GLU A 176 -0.63 10.76 -30.78
C GLU A 176 -0.52 11.74 -29.61
N ARG A 177 -1.49 11.75 -28.70
CA ARG A 177 -1.45 12.60 -27.50
C ARG A 177 -0.39 12.16 -26.49
N LEU A 178 -0.10 10.86 -26.42
CA LEU A 178 0.93 10.30 -25.53
C LEU A 178 2.37 10.55 -26.00
N ARG A 179 2.57 10.99 -27.25
CA ARG A 179 3.90 11.28 -27.81
C ARG A 179 4.37 12.71 -27.62
N ASP A 180 3.44 13.62 -27.35
CA ASP A 180 3.69 15.07 -27.26
C ASP A 180 4.00 15.55 -25.82
N TYR A 181 4.10 14.64 -24.85
CA TYR A 181 4.44 14.90 -23.45
C TYR A 181 5.84 14.39 -23.06
#